data_AF-A0A1G8DTU5-F1
#
_entry.id   AF-A0A1G8DTU5-F1
#
_cell.length_a   1.000
_cell.length_b   1.000
_cell.length_c   1.000
_cell.angle_alpha   90.00
_cell.angle_beta   90.00
_cell.angle_gamma   90.00
#
_symmetry.space_group_name_H-M   'P 1'
#
loop_
_entity.id
_entity.type
_entity.pdbx_description
1 polymer ?
#
loop_
_entity_poly.entity_id
_entity_poly.type
_entity_poly.pdbx_seq_one_letter_code
_entity_poly.pdbx_strand_id
1 'polypeptide(L)'
;MGVTVCANGLSVVHQGSGGEANATLPDVCKTQCGPPVVPIPYGNNAKSADLADGTTTVTMDGGNSVAIKGSKFSQSTGDASGDKKGIVSGTIEDEAEFISASPTVSIEGAGVCRLSDQMTMNKANTMCMGGVQNPSVSVSEDAEGTYTLDLICRYPSGEPYANAPFELRDPSGSTIASGQFDASGLASVSGLAPAECILVVSESQDEYVPSKTLAENTPTNTFEDSQTFCTYVSGHRAPFWDISVGASSNWGILISPQLTDDDFVDIVYEQCRITAPYVVSRNQSRDFANAFISALNHSLDDLDTHSKYQPLLEQVFEKAHPNGDIVRIIYSADTSAPPAELLAELRYLGCGNTLNLLQNMDWEQVNNTLCSYINQLVSDVDVRLEYMQSQAQARGLTVVDNGIQAYRDGIKTLSNALPDIFSAIFDQVSQQVSSVVDMAEGAIINRSSASGFATNSGEFSTVVYAKSHNANRPPFVIFKDVFSH
;
A
#
# COMPACT_ATOMS: atom_id res chain seq x y z
N MET A 1 36.07 27.99 18.79
CA MET A 1 34.84 27.42 19.39
C MET A 1 33.84 27.30 18.26
N GLY A 2 32.91 26.34 18.28
CA GLY A 2 31.88 26.25 17.25
C GLY A 2 30.93 27.45 17.31
N VAL A 3 30.39 27.88 16.17
CA VAL A 3 29.34 28.90 16.12
C VAL A 3 28.00 28.16 16.14
N THR A 4 27.20 28.35 17.19
CA THR A 4 25.96 27.56 17.38
C THR A 4 24.69 28.35 17.05
N VAL A 5 24.79 29.67 16.91
CA VAL A 5 23.64 30.57 16.72
C VAL A 5 23.65 31.22 15.35
N CYS A 6 22.49 31.23 14.69
CA CYS A 6 22.26 31.92 13.43
C CYS A 6 21.17 32.97 13.55
N ALA A 7 21.24 33.99 12.71
CA ALA A 7 20.18 34.97 12.52
C ALA A 7 19.94 35.14 11.01
N ASN A 8 18.70 34.93 10.57
CA ASN A 8 18.31 34.95 9.15
C ASN A 8 19.13 34.00 8.27
N GLY A 9 19.46 32.82 8.77
CA GLY A 9 20.26 31.82 8.05
C GLY A 9 21.75 32.14 7.92
N LEU A 10 22.23 33.21 8.58
CA LEU A 10 23.64 33.61 8.60
C LEU A 10 24.19 33.47 10.02
N SER A 11 25.44 33.03 10.17
CA SER A 11 26.06 32.87 11.49
C SER A 11 26.21 34.21 12.20
N VAL A 12 25.86 34.26 13.49
CA VAL A 12 26.01 35.46 14.31
C VAL A 12 27.49 35.68 14.64
N VAL A 13 27.94 36.92 14.56
CA VAL A 13 29.32 37.30 14.89
C VAL A 13 29.40 37.65 16.38
N HIS A 14 30.29 36.98 17.10
CA HIS A 14 30.58 37.26 18.50
C HIS A 14 32.11 37.17 18.72
N GLN A 15 32.60 37.62 19.87
CA GLN A 15 34.04 37.77 20.12
C GLN A 15 34.87 36.49 19.88
N GLY A 16 34.29 35.32 20.17
CA GLY A 16 34.92 34.00 19.99
C GLY A 16 34.55 33.28 18.69
N SER A 17 33.82 33.92 17.77
CA SER A 17 33.28 33.28 16.55
C SER A 17 34.36 32.96 15.51
N GLY A 18 35.51 33.65 15.58
CA GLY A 18 36.58 33.49 14.60
C GLY A 18 36.33 34.22 13.28
N GLY A 19 35.37 35.15 13.25
CA GLY A 19 35.10 35.95 12.08
C GLY A 19 36.24 36.92 11.72
N GLU A 20 36.46 37.12 10.42
CA GLU A 20 37.49 37.98 9.83
C GLU A 20 36.90 38.88 8.74
N ALA A 21 37.17 40.19 8.83
CA ALA A 21 36.80 41.17 7.81
C ALA A 21 38.04 41.53 7.00
N ASN A 22 37.97 41.37 5.68
CA ASN A 22 39.07 41.64 4.74
C ASN A 22 38.70 42.76 3.78
N ALA A 23 39.65 43.65 3.49
CA ALA A 23 39.41 44.81 2.64
C ALA A 23 39.08 44.36 1.23
N THR A 24 37.93 44.77 0.73
CA THR A 24 37.55 44.56 -0.67
C THR A 24 37.85 45.78 -1.53
N LEU A 25 37.99 46.95 -0.89
CA LEU A 25 38.43 48.18 -1.53
C LEU A 25 39.90 48.48 -1.16
N PRO A 26 40.66 49.16 -2.03
CA PRO A 26 42.06 49.48 -1.76
C PRO A 26 42.18 50.45 -0.56
N ASP A 27 42.95 50.05 0.45
CA ASP A 27 43.27 50.92 1.61
C ASP A 27 44.41 51.87 1.26
N VAL A 28 44.09 53.01 0.65
CA VAL A 28 45.12 53.92 0.14
C VAL A 28 45.67 54.79 1.27
N CYS A 29 46.93 54.54 1.62
CA CYS A 29 47.68 55.35 2.58
C CYS A 29 48.75 56.19 1.86
N LYS A 30 49.13 57.30 2.49
CA LYS A 30 50.28 58.08 2.08
C LYS A 30 51.54 57.40 2.60
N THR A 31 52.49 57.15 1.70
CA THR A 31 53.72 56.44 2.01
C THR A 31 54.94 57.21 1.50
N GLN A 32 55.95 57.35 2.34
CA GLN A 32 57.24 57.92 1.96
C GLN A 32 58.01 56.93 1.06
N CYS A 33 58.26 57.31 -0.20
CA CYS A 33 59.03 56.51 -1.16
C CYS A 33 60.23 57.32 -1.66
N GLY A 34 61.36 57.25 -0.95
CA GLY A 34 62.49 58.15 -1.23
C GLY A 34 62.15 59.59 -0.81
N PRO A 35 62.42 60.63 -1.62
CA PRO A 35 61.97 62.01 -1.36
C PRO A 35 60.44 62.26 -1.46
N PRO A 36 59.67 61.69 -2.42
CA PRO A 36 58.23 61.95 -2.52
C PRO A 36 57.36 61.14 -1.54
N VAL A 37 56.20 61.72 -1.18
CA VAL A 37 55.08 61.03 -0.54
C VAL A 37 54.09 60.61 -1.64
N VAL A 38 53.83 59.32 -1.77
CA VAL A 38 52.96 58.77 -2.81
C VAL A 38 51.79 57.99 -2.20
N PRO A 39 50.61 57.98 -2.83
CA PRO A 39 49.47 57.16 -2.42
C PRO A 39 49.69 55.70 -2.82
N ILE A 40 49.71 54.77 -1.85
CA ILE A 40 49.90 53.33 -2.07
C ILE A 40 48.72 52.56 -1.45
N PRO A 41 48.08 51.64 -2.19
CA PRO A 41 47.05 50.75 -1.63
C PRO A 41 47.68 49.64 -0.78
N TYR A 42 47.15 49.44 0.42
CA TYR A 42 47.49 48.35 1.32
C TYR A 42 46.33 47.36 1.47
N GLY A 43 46.66 46.15 1.92
CA GLY A 43 45.66 45.22 2.43
C GLY A 43 45.26 45.61 3.85
N ASN A 44 44.05 45.28 4.25
CA ASN A 44 43.59 45.54 5.61
C ASN A 44 42.68 44.38 6.08
N ASN A 45 42.92 43.89 7.30
CA ASN A 45 42.18 42.80 7.93
C ASN A 45 41.84 43.16 9.39
N ALA A 46 40.62 42.86 9.82
CA ALA A 46 40.17 43.01 11.20
C ALA A 46 39.50 41.72 11.69
N LYS A 47 39.58 41.45 13.00
CA LYS A 47 39.16 40.17 13.58
C LYS A 47 38.11 40.36 14.67
N SER A 48 37.17 39.42 14.71
CA SER A 48 36.12 39.36 15.75
C SER A 48 36.65 39.20 17.17
N ALA A 49 37.87 38.68 17.35
CA ALA A 49 38.53 38.61 18.66
C ALA A 49 38.69 39.99 19.32
N ASP A 50 38.82 41.04 18.50
CA ASP A 50 38.98 42.44 18.92
C ASP A 50 37.64 43.18 19.00
N LEU A 51 36.52 42.45 19.13
CA LEU A 51 35.18 43.04 19.25
C LEU A 51 35.10 44.00 20.45
N ALA A 52 34.77 45.25 20.16
CA ALA A 52 34.46 46.31 21.09
C ALA A 52 33.04 46.84 20.84
N ASP A 53 32.47 47.46 21.87
CA ASP A 53 31.09 47.99 21.84
C ASP A 53 30.05 46.92 21.43
N GLY A 54 30.30 45.66 21.82
CA GLY A 54 29.35 44.55 21.71
C GLY A 54 28.33 44.53 22.86
N THR A 55 27.54 43.47 22.93
CA THR A 55 26.54 43.27 24.00
C THR A 55 27.17 43.15 25.39
N THR A 56 26.43 43.57 26.42
CA THR A 56 26.90 43.57 27.82
C THR A 56 26.13 42.63 28.73
N THR A 57 24.86 42.36 28.41
CA THR A 57 23.94 41.51 29.16
C THR A 57 23.72 40.15 28.49
N VAL A 58 23.90 40.08 27.17
CA VAL A 58 23.76 38.85 26.38
C VAL A 58 25.13 38.35 25.95
N THR A 59 25.37 37.05 26.13
CA THR A 59 26.58 36.37 25.65
C THR A 59 26.23 35.15 24.82
N MET A 60 27.13 34.75 23.92
CA MET A 60 26.99 33.56 23.07
C MET A 60 28.25 32.70 23.13
N ASP A 61 28.09 31.40 22.90
CA ASP A 61 29.17 30.43 22.69
C ASP A 61 30.36 30.63 23.64
N GLY A 62 30.24 30.11 24.87
CA GLY A 62 31.30 30.21 25.88
C GLY A 62 31.43 31.58 26.55
N GLY A 63 30.34 32.37 26.57
CA GLY A 63 30.28 33.64 27.31
C GLY A 63 30.82 34.85 26.54
N ASN A 64 30.95 34.76 25.22
CA ASN A 64 31.47 35.83 24.38
C ASN A 64 30.44 36.93 24.12
N SER A 65 30.87 38.18 24.09
CA SER A 65 30.04 39.33 23.69
C SER A 65 29.65 39.23 22.20
N VAL A 66 28.43 39.64 21.87
CA VAL A 66 27.82 39.53 20.53
C VAL A 66 27.93 40.88 19.80
N ALA A 67 28.26 40.85 18.51
CA ALA A 67 28.30 42.05 17.69
C ALA A 67 26.89 42.51 17.32
N ILE A 68 26.60 43.77 17.57
CA ILE A 68 25.33 44.43 17.26
C ILE A 68 25.60 45.70 16.44
N LYS A 69 24.56 46.30 15.87
CA LYS A 69 24.70 47.53 15.08
C LYS A 69 25.35 48.64 15.94
N GLY A 70 26.49 49.15 15.49
CA GLY A 70 27.33 50.12 16.22
C GLY A 70 28.55 49.50 16.90
N SER A 71 28.68 48.17 16.92
CA SER A 71 29.90 47.49 17.35
C SER A 71 31.03 47.68 16.33
N LYS A 72 32.26 47.51 16.81
CA LYS A 72 33.47 47.59 15.99
C LYS A 72 34.50 46.56 16.40
N PHE A 73 35.40 46.22 15.50
CA PHE A 73 36.67 45.59 15.86
C PHE A 73 37.65 46.70 16.16
N SER A 74 38.20 46.72 17.37
CA SER A 74 38.98 47.85 17.90
C SER A 74 40.27 48.11 17.13
N GLN A 75 40.75 47.12 16.36
CA GLN A 75 41.97 47.23 15.59
C GLN A 75 41.83 46.50 14.26
N SER A 76 42.34 47.13 13.20
CA SER A 76 42.60 46.51 11.91
C SER A 76 44.11 46.41 11.66
N THR A 77 44.56 45.60 10.72
CA THR A 77 45.99 45.35 10.47
C THR A 77 46.29 45.22 8.99
N GLY A 78 47.51 45.58 8.57
CA GLY A 78 47.99 45.38 7.18
C GLY A 78 48.41 46.65 6.44
N ASP A 79 48.11 47.83 6.99
CA ASP A 79 48.43 49.15 6.42
C ASP A 79 49.52 49.90 7.20
N ALA A 80 50.19 49.25 8.17
CA ALA A 80 51.27 49.83 8.99
C ALA A 80 52.41 50.49 8.19
N SER A 81 52.63 50.05 6.96
CA SER A 81 53.67 50.61 6.07
C SER A 81 53.30 51.98 5.47
N GLY A 82 52.05 52.42 5.61
CA GLY A 82 51.58 53.75 5.25
C GLY A 82 52.01 54.80 6.28
N ASP A 83 53.30 55.12 6.35
CA ASP A 83 53.91 55.96 7.40
C ASP A 83 53.36 57.40 7.49
N LYS A 84 52.64 57.87 6.45
CA LYS A 84 51.93 59.16 6.43
C LYS A 84 50.40 59.01 6.51
N LYS A 85 49.91 57.82 6.90
CA LYS A 85 48.52 57.48 7.22
C LYS A 85 47.54 57.43 6.05
N GLY A 86 46.34 56.90 6.29
CA GLY A 86 45.23 56.83 5.36
C GLY A 86 44.86 58.20 4.78
N ILE A 87 44.58 58.23 3.47
CA ILE A 87 44.24 59.48 2.77
C ILE A 87 42.96 60.11 3.32
N VAL A 88 41.97 59.27 3.64
CA VAL A 88 40.66 59.68 4.14
C VAL A 88 40.65 59.72 5.66
N SER A 89 41.14 58.65 6.31
CA SER A 89 41.03 58.49 7.76
C SER A 89 42.06 59.28 8.58
N GLY A 90 43.26 59.52 8.01
CA GLY A 90 44.39 60.07 8.77
C GLY A 90 44.93 59.12 9.84
N THR A 91 44.64 57.82 9.74
CA THR A 91 45.04 56.76 10.69
C THR A 91 45.68 55.58 9.96
N ILE A 92 46.29 54.68 10.72
CA ILE A 92 46.73 53.34 10.27
C ILE A 92 46.29 52.33 11.32
N GLU A 93 45.97 51.12 10.90
CA GLU A 93 45.62 50.02 11.82
C GLU A 93 44.51 50.37 12.82
N ASP A 94 43.57 51.23 12.41
CA ASP A 94 42.49 51.73 13.27
C ASP A 94 41.22 50.89 13.12
N GLU A 95 40.20 51.22 13.90
CA GLU A 95 38.96 50.47 14.04
C GLU A 95 38.23 50.10 12.74
N ALA A 96 37.52 48.96 12.77
CA ALA A 96 36.61 48.50 11.74
C ALA A 96 35.17 48.43 12.27
N GLU A 97 34.25 49.24 11.75
CA GLU A 97 32.89 49.39 12.27
C GLU A 97 31.85 48.74 11.35
N PHE A 98 30.85 48.07 11.94
CA PHE A 98 29.76 47.46 11.17
C PHE A 98 28.84 48.49 10.51
N ILE A 99 28.64 48.35 9.20
CA ILE A 99 27.74 49.17 8.38
C ILE A 99 26.33 48.57 8.37
N SER A 100 26.24 47.25 8.16
CA SER A 100 24.98 46.52 8.11
C SER A 100 24.84 45.57 9.31
N ALA A 101 23.60 45.21 9.61
CA ALA A 101 23.22 44.27 10.64
C ALA A 101 21.84 43.66 10.28
N SER A 102 21.39 42.67 11.04
CA SER A 102 20.08 42.05 10.83
C SER A 102 18.93 43.07 10.92
N PRO A 103 17.99 43.07 9.96
CA PRO A 103 16.82 43.93 10.00
C PRO A 103 15.68 43.39 10.87
N THR A 104 15.76 42.15 11.35
CA THR A 104 14.64 41.44 12.02
C THR A 104 15.05 40.79 13.34
N VAL A 105 16.33 40.51 13.54
CA VAL A 105 16.85 39.92 14.78
C VAL A 105 17.66 40.99 15.50
N SER A 106 17.20 41.36 16.69
CA SER A 106 17.86 42.36 17.53
C SER A 106 18.22 41.77 18.89
N ILE A 107 19.40 42.14 19.40
CA ILE A 107 19.83 41.87 20.76
C ILE A 107 20.13 43.22 21.42
N GLU A 108 19.67 43.39 22.65
CA GLU A 108 19.79 44.69 23.37
C GLU A 108 19.18 45.88 22.60
N GLY A 109 18.18 45.61 21.76
CA GLY A 109 17.48 46.63 20.97
C GLY A 109 18.21 47.07 19.68
N ALA A 110 19.37 46.49 19.38
CA ALA A 110 20.12 46.74 18.15
C ALA A 110 20.18 45.48 17.27
N GLY A 111 20.18 45.66 15.95
CA GLY A 111 20.26 44.53 15.00
C GLY A 111 21.57 43.75 15.17
N VAL A 112 21.51 42.43 15.11
CA VAL A 112 22.69 41.55 15.28
C VAL A 112 23.56 41.55 14.02
N CYS A 113 24.87 41.67 14.17
CA CYS A 113 25.83 41.56 13.07
C CYS A 113 26.15 40.10 12.78
N ARG A 114 26.17 39.73 11.50
CA ARG A 114 26.23 38.35 11.02
C ARG A 114 27.32 38.18 9.96
N LEU A 115 27.56 36.94 9.55
CA LEU A 115 28.26 36.62 8.31
C LEU A 115 27.77 37.53 7.16
N SER A 116 28.70 38.04 6.35
CA SER A 116 28.48 38.97 5.23
C SER A 116 28.02 40.39 5.59
N ASP A 117 27.81 40.72 6.86
CA ASP A 117 27.51 42.11 7.21
C ASP A 117 28.75 42.99 6.96
N GLN A 118 28.54 44.12 6.29
CA GLN A 118 29.58 44.97 5.75
C GLN A 118 30.26 45.79 6.85
N MET A 119 31.54 46.14 6.65
CA MET A 119 32.29 46.94 7.62
C MET A 119 33.09 48.06 6.95
N THR A 120 33.23 49.19 7.63
CA THR A 120 34.33 50.14 7.38
C THR A 120 35.60 49.59 8.02
N MET A 121 36.78 50.01 7.55
CA MET A 121 38.05 49.62 8.17
C MET A 121 39.07 50.75 8.13
N ASN A 122 40.00 50.75 9.09
CA ASN A 122 40.92 51.84 9.36
C ASN A 122 40.18 53.18 9.40
N LYS A 123 39.15 53.27 10.26
CA LYS A 123 38.32 54.48 10.43
C LYS A 123 37.77 55.01 9.11
N ALA A 124 37.20 54.09 8.33
CA ALA A 124 36.62 54.33 7.01
C ALA A 124 37.60 54.82 5.92
N ASN A 125 38.90 54.52 6.03
CA ASN A 125 39.82 54.69 4.91
C ASN A 125 39.55 53.68 3.79
N THR A 126 39.10 52.48 4.17
CA THR A 126 38.66 51.43 3.26
C THR A 126 37.40 50.75 3.78
N MET A 127 36.86 49.80 3.01
CA MET A 127 35.67 49.05 3.36
C MET A 127 35.79 47.56 2.99
N CYS A 128 35.16 46.74 3.82
CA CYS A 128 34.85 45.34 3.60
C CYS A 128 33.41 45.22 3.08
N MET A 129 33.23 45.34 1.77
CA MET A 129 31.91 45.26 1.11
C MET A 129 31.43 43.83 0.90
N GLY A 130 32.35 42.85 0.94
CA GLY A 130 32.03 41.42 1.01
C GLY A 130 31.58 40.97 2.41
N GLY A 131 31.69 41.87 3.39
CA GLY A 131 31.32 41.64 4.78
C GLY A 131 32.22 40.67 5.54
N VAL A 132 32.05 40.67 6.86
CA VAL A 132 32.80 39.78 7.75
C VAL A 132 32.54 38.32 7.37
N GLN A 133 33.62 37.56 7.20
CA GLN A 133 33.55 36.12 6.98
C GLN A 133 33.53 35.44 8.35
N ASN A 134 32.61 34.51 8.57
CA ASN A 134 32.42 33.83 9.84
C ASN A 134 32.14 32.33 9.58
N PRO A 135 32.56 31.40 10.45
CA PRO A 135 32.26 29.98 10.25
C PRO A 135 30.75 29.70 10.14
N SER A 136 30.39 28.63 9.44
CA SER A 136 29.01 28.16 9.35
C SER A 136 28.50 27.69 10.71
N VAL A 137 27.19 27.78 10.90
CA VAL A 137 26.53 27.30 12.13
C VAL A 137 26.65 25.79 12.18
N SER A 138 27.10 25.26 13.32
CA SER A 138 27.11 23.83 13.60
C SER A 138 26.37 23.57 14.89
N VAL A 139 25.28 22.81 14.83
CA VAL A 139 24.57 22.30 16.00
C VAL A 139 24.96 20.83 16.14
N SER A 140 25.32 20.37 17.34
CA SER A 140 25.52 18.93 17.59
C SER A 140 24.17 18.23 17.67
N GLU A 141 24.09 16.96 17.25
CA GLU A 141 22.88 16.12 17.34
C GLU A 141 22.24 16.15 18.74
N ASP A 142 23.06 16.21 19.81
CA ASP A 142 22.61 16.28 21.21
C ASP A 142 21.74 17.52 21.55
N ALA A 143 21.81 18.58 20.75
CA ALA A 143 21.07 19.82 20.98
C ALA A 143 19.74 19.90 20.19
N GLU A 144 19.51 18.98 19.25
CA GLU A 144 18.34 19.00 18.36
C GLU A 144 17.09 18.34 18.97
N GLY A 145 17.24 17.65 20.11
CA GLY A 145 16.14 17.02 20.84
C GLY A 145 15.64 15.72 20.21
N THR A 146 14.51 15.22 20.71
CA THR A 146 13.85 14.03 20.15
C THR A 146 12.45 14.37 19.67
N TYR A 147 11.96 13.61 18.69
CA TYR A 147 10.67 13.80 18.06
C TYR A 147 9.71 12.69 18.45
N THR A 148 8.42 13.00 18.36
CA THR A 148 7.33 12.02 18.41
C THR A 148 6.70 11.96 17.03
N LEU A 149 6.45 10.74 16.57
CA LEU A 149 5.87 10.45 15.28
C LEU A 149 4.59 9.66 15.48
N ASP A 150 3.48 10.24 15.03
CA ASP A 150 2.18 9.59 14.98
C ASP A 150 1.99 8.89 13.63
N LEU A 151 1.60 7.62 13.67
CA LEU A 151 1.46 6.74 12.53
C LEU A 151 -0.01 6.37 12.34
N ILE A 152 -0.48 6.43 11.09
CA ILE A 152 -1.83 6.04 10.70
C ILE A 152 -1.75 5.00 9.59
N CYS A 153 -2.37 3.84 9.76
CA CYS A 153 -2.43 2.79 8.76
C CYS A 153 -3.87 2.34 8.52
N ARG A 154 -4.28 2.30 7.25
CA ARG A 154 -5.65 1.95 6.84
C ARG A 154 -5.69 0.99 5.66
N TYR A 155 -6.79 0.25 5.55
CA TYR A 155 -7.17 -0.40 4.31
C TYR A 155 -7.60 0.63 3.26
N PRO A 156 -7.54 0.32 1.95
CA PRO A 156 -8.06 1.19 0.90
C PRO A 156 -9.57 1.52 1.03
N SER A 157 -10.32 0.71 1.78
CA SER A 157 -11.72 0.97 2.13
C SER A 157 -11.90 2.12 3.14
N GLY A 158 -10.82 2.52 3.83
CA GLY A 158 -10.82 3.47 4.95
C GLY A 158 -10.85 2.80 6.33
N GLU A 159 -11.13 1.50 6.41
CA GLU A 159 -11.11 0.73 7.66
C GLU A 159 -9.72 0.75 8.31
N PRO A 160 -9.63 0.77 9.65
CA PRO A 160 -8.35 0.78 10.36
C PRO A 160 -7.56 -0.51 10.14
N TYR A 161 -6.25 -0.39 9.91
CA TYR A 161 -5.36 -1.55 9.86
C TYR A 161 -4.87 -1.90 11.28
N ALA A 162 -5.77 -2.54 12.03
CA ALA A 162 -5.61 -2.77 13.46
C ALA A 162 -4.62 -3.88 13.82
N ASN A 163 -4.05 -3.79 15.02
CA ASN A 163 -3.24 -4.81 15.68
C ASN A 163 -2.06 -5.34 14.83
N ALA A 164 -1.61 -4.57 13.86
CA ALA A 164 -0.50 -4.92 12.98
C ALA A 164 0.83 -4.47 13.57
N PRO A 165 1.83 -5.36 13.69
CA PRO A 165 3.19 -4.97 14.04
C PRO A 165 3.78 -4.08 12.94
N PHE A 166 4.65 -3.15 13.34
CA PHE A 166 5.43 -2.34 12.42
C PHE A 166 6.86 -2.12 12.92
N GLU A 167 7.72 -1.82 11.96
CA GLU A 167 9.08 -1.35 12.20
C GLU A 167 9.30 -0.02 11.47
N LEU A 168 9.98 0.91 12.14
CA LEU A 168 10.61 2.05 11.49
C LEU A 168 12.06 1.66 11.23
N ARG A 169 12.49 1.77 9.97
CA ARG A 169 13.85 1.45 9.55
C ARG A 169 14.53 2.68 8.97
N ASP A 170 15.83 2.82 9.15
CA ASP A 170 16.62 3.84 8.46
C ASP A 170 16.82 3.47 6.96
N PRO A 171 17.38 4.36 6.11
CA PRO A 171 17.64 4.06 4.70
C PRO A 171 18.65 2.92 4.48
N SER A 172 19.41 2.52 5.51
CA SER A 172 20.31 1.37 5.46
C SER A 172 19.58 0.04 5.72
N GLY A 173 18.32 0.10 6.18
CA GLY A 173 17.48 -1.04 6.53
C GLY A 173 17.55 -1.44 8.00
N SER A 174 18.25 -0.70 8.85
CA SER A 174 18.35 -1.00 10.28
C SER A 174 17.12 -0.48 11.03
N THR A 175 16.55 -1.31 11.91
CA THR A 175 15.39 -0.94 12.72
C THR A 175 15.77 0.10 13.76
N ILE A 176 15.12 1.27 13.69
CA ILE A 176 15.30 2.39 14.63
C ILE A 176 14.22 2.39 15.72
N ALA A 177 13.03 1.87 15.43
CA ALA A 177 11.97 1.66 16.39
C ALA A 177 10.99 0.60 15.87
N SER A 178 10.17 0.05 16.77
CA SER A 178 9.11 -0.88 16.43
C SER A 178 7.92 -0.68 17.36
N GLY A 179 6.77 -1.18 16.93
CA GLY A 179 5.54 -1.09 17.70
C GLY A 179 4.42 -1.89 17.07
N GLN A 180 3.20 -1.60 17.50
CA GLN A 180 1.98 -2.21 16.99
C GLN A 180 0.91 -1.11 16.86
N PHE A 181 0.14 -1.17 15.77
CA PHE A 181 -1.04 -0.32 15.63
C PHE A 181 -2.13 -0.74 16.60
N ASP A 182 -2.85 0.24 17.16
CA ASP A 182 -4.03 0.01 17.98
C ASP A 182 -5.26 -0.39 17.15
N ALA A 183 -6.40 -0.58 17.81
CA ALA A 183 -7.66 -0.95 17.15
C ALA A 183 -8.19 0.11 16.16
N SER A 184 -7.69 1.35 16.22
CA SER A 184 -8.05 2.45 15.31
C SER A 184 -7.06 2.59 14.16
N GLY A 185 -6.07 1.70 14.05
CA GLY A 185 -5.00 1.77 13.05
C GLY A 185 -4.01 2.91 13.34
N LEU A 186 -3.87 3.31 14.61
CA LEU A 186 -3.01 4.41 15.05
C LEU A 186 -1.85 3.88 15.90
N ALA A 187 -0.70 4.53 15.83
CA ALA A 187 0.42 4.31 16.73
C ALA A 187 1.20 5.61 16.96
N SER A 188 1.96 5.70 18.04
CA SER A 188 2.83 6.85 18.32
C SER A 188 4.18 6.36 18.84
N VAL A 189 5.26 6.90 18.27
CA VAL A 189 6.63 6.55 18.64
C VAL A 189 7.38 7.82 19.04
N SER A 190 7.74 7.93 20.31
CA SER A 190 8.51 9.05 20.87
C SER A 190 9.99 8.70 21.01
N GLY A 191 10.83 9.73 21.14
CA GLY A 191 12.27 9.55 21.41
C GLY A 191 13.12 9.36 20.16
N LEU A 192 12.59 9.69 18.98
CA LEU A 192 13.28 9.52 17.70
C LEU A 192 14.25 10.68 17.46
N ALA A 193 15.49 10.35 17.07
CA ALA A 193 16.43 11.34 16.53
C ALA A 193 15.95 11.86 15.16
N PRO A 194 16.35 13.08 14.74
CA PRO A 194 16.05 13.60 13.41
C PRO A 194 16.75 12.73 12.35
N ALA A 195 15.97 11.95 11.60
CA ALA A 195 16.47 11.05 10.57
C ALA A 195 15.40 10.80 9.50
N GLU A 196 15.85 10.35 8.33
CA GLU A 196 14.96 9.74 7.34
C GLU A 196 14.62 8.31 7.80
N CYS A 197 13.37 7.90 7.65
CA CYS A 197 12.91 6.57 8.04
C CYS A 197 11.87 6.00 7.07
N ILE A 198 11.75 4.68 7.08
CA ILE A 198 10.84 3.88 6.25
C ILE A 198 9.96 3.09 7.20
N LEU A 199 8.64 3.24 7.05
CA LEU A 199 7.68 2.41 7.76
C LEU A 199 7.54 1.06 7.05
N VAL A 200 7.72 -0.02 7.79
CA VAL A 200 7.51 -1.40 7.34
C VAL A 200 6.40 -2.00 8.18
N VAL A 201 5.27 -2.33 7.55
CA VAL A 201 4.11 -2.91 8.22
C VAL A 201 3.99 -4.40 7.91
N SER A 202 3.74 -5.20 8.95
CA SER A 202 3.51 -6.66 8.87
C SER A 202 2.01 -7.01 8.92
N GLU A 203 1.67 -8.29 8.78
CA GLU A 203 0.27 -8.73 8.82
C GLU A 203 -0.38 -8.38 10.17
N SER A 204 -1.65 -8.01 10.11
CA SER A 204 -2.46 -7.85 11.32
C SER A 204 -2.40 -9.14 12.15
N GLN A 205 -2.51 -9.01 13.47
CA GLN A 205 -2.67 -10.17 14.36
C GLN A 205 -4.13 -10.59 14.51
N ASP A 206 -5.06 -9.85 13.91
CA ASP A 206 -6.48 -10.19 13.92
C ASP A 206 -6.78 -11.32 12.95
N GLU A 207 -7.76 -12.16 13.31
CA GLU A 207 -8.31 -13.17 12.41
C GLU A 207 -8.86 -12.50 11.14
N TYR A 208 -8.69 -13.17 10.00
CA TYR A 208 -9.20 -12.63 8.75
C TYR A 208 -10.73 -12.67 8.71
N VAL A 209 -11.34 -11.51 8.43
CA VAL A 209 -12.78 -11.34 8.32
C VAL A 209 -13.12 -10.82 6.91
N PRO A 210 -13.87 -11.61 6.10
CA PRO A 210 -14.42 -11.13 4.83
C PRO A 210 -15.28 -9.87 5.04
N SER A 211 -15.10 -8.86 4.19
CA SER A 211 -15.86 -7.60 4.30
C SER A 211 -17.35 -7.80 3.99
N LYS A 212 -17.65 -8.74 3.10
CA LYS A 212 -19.00 -9.07 2.67
C LYS A 212 -19.06 -10.50 2.12
N THR A 213 -20.11 -11.23 2.47
CA THR A 213 -20.41 -12.52 1.85
C THR A 213 -21.15 -12.35 0.52
N LEU A 214 -21.11 -13.37 -0.33
CA LEU A 214 -21.91 -13.40 -1.55
C LEU A 214 -23.40 -13.22 -1.22
N ALA A 215 -24.10 -12.51 -2.11
CA ALA A 215 -25.53 -12.25 -1.93
C ALA A 215 -26.31 -13.56 -2.05
N GLU A 216 -27.23 -13.80 -1.12
CA GLU A 216 -28.14 -14.94 -1.18
C GLU A 216 -29.05 -14.86 -2.42
N ASN A 217 -29.26 -16.00 -3.06
CA ASN A 217 -30.13 -16.11 -4.21
C ASN A 217 -31.60 -16.13 -3.77
N THR A 218 -32.45 -15.42 -4.49
CA THR A 218 -33.90 -15.55 -4.39
C THR A 218 -34.42 -15.98 -5.75
N PRO A 219 -34.63 -17.29 -5.98
CA PRO A 219 -35.07 -17.80 -7.28
C PRO A 219 -36.36 -17.12 -7.73
N THR A 220 -36.32 -16.54 -8.93
CA THR A 220 -37.49 -15.90 -9.55
C THR A 220 -38.46 -16.92 -10.15
N ASN A 221 -37.97 -18.11 -10.44
CA ASN A 221 -38.74 -19.24 -10.93
C ASN A 221 -38.82 -20.29 -9.83
N THR A 222 -40.03 -20.69 -9.46
CA THR A 222 -40.32 -21.83 -8.60
C THR A 222 -41.30 -22.74 -9.32
N PHE A 223 -41.08 -24.04 -9.28
CA PHE A 223 -41.91 -25.03 -9.95
C PHE A 223 -42.60 -25.88 -8.90
N GLU A 224 -43.93 -26.00 -9.00
CA GLU A 224 -44.75 -26.77 -8.06
C GLU A 224 -44.43 -28.28 -8.15
N ASP A 225 -44.18 -28.78 -9.35
CA ASP A 225 -43.90 -30.18 -9.63
C ASP A 225 -42.96 -30.38 -10.83
N SER A 226 -42.54 -31.64 -11.04
CA SER A 226 -41.69 -32.03 -12.17
C SER A 226 -42.37 -31.80 -13.53
N GLN A 227 -43.70 -31.89 -13.60
CA GLN A 227 -44.43 -31.65 -14.85
C GLN A 227 -44.27 -30.19 -15.30
N THR A 228 -44.53 -29.25 -14.39
CA THR A 228 -44.44 -27.81 -14.64
C THR A 228 -43.00 -27.41 -14.96
N PHE A 229 -42.02 -27.99 -14.24
CA PHE A 229 -40.61 -27.81 -14.56
C PHE A 229 -40.28 -28.29 -15.99
N CYS A 230 -40.63 -29.53 -16.33
CA CYS A 230 -40.34 -30.10 -17.65
C CYS A 230 -41.01 -29.30 -18.78
N THR A 231 -42.26 -28.86 -18.59
CA THR A 231 -42.98 -28.02 -19.56
C THR A 231 -42.29 -26.66 -19.75
N TYR A 232 -41.74 -26.07 -18.69
CA TYR A 232 -41.00 -24.83 -18.81
C TYR A 232 -39.67 -25.02 -19.56
N VAL A 233 -38.90 -26.05 -19.18
CA VAL A 233 -37.59 -26.34 -19.80
C VAL A 233 -37.74 -26.78 -21.26
N SER A 234 -38.80 -27.49 -21.62
CA SER A 234 -39.06 -27.89 -23.01
C SER A 234 -39.30 -26.70 -23.95
N GLY A 235 -39.72 -25.55 -23.41
CA GLY A 235 -39.96 -24.33 -24.17
C GLY A 235 -41.01 -24.53 -25.26
N HIS A 236 -40.63 -24.29 -26.52
CA HIS A 236 -41.52 -24.47 -27.68
C HIS A 236 -41.59 -25.93 -28.18
N ARG A 237 -40.78 -26.83 -27.62
CA ARG A 237 -40.79 -28.25 -27.97
C ARG A 237 -41.78 -29.00 -27.08
N ALA A 238 -42.42 -30.02 -27.66
CA ALA A 238 -43.28 -30.92 -26.92
C ALA A 238 -42.43 -32.02 -26.25
N PRO A 239 -42.62 -32.29 -24.94
CA PRO A 239 -42.07 -33.48 -24.31
C PRO A 239 -42.52 -34.75 -25.03
N PHE A 240 -41.69 -35.80 -25.05
CA PHE A 240 -42.01 -37.05 -25.76
C PHE A 240 -43.33 -37.72 -25.31
N TRP A 241 -43.80 -37.39 -24.10
CA TRP A 241 -45.04 -37.92 -23.55
C TRP A 241 -46.28 -37.11 -23.92
N ASP A 242 -46.12 -35.89 -24.45
CA ASP A 242 -47.23 -35.07 -24.93
C ASP A 242 -47.35 -35.19 -26.45
N ILE A 243 -48.54 -35.58 -26.91
CA ILE A 243 -48.88 -35.67 -28.34
C ILE A 243 -49.67 -34.42 -28.68
N SER A 244 -48.98 -33.32 -28.93
CA SER A 244 -49.61 -32.07 -29.38
C SER A 244 -49.81 -32.07 -30.88
N VAL A 245 -51.02 -31.68 -31.32
CA VAL A 245 -51.36 -31.60 -32.75
C VAL A 245 -50.51 -30.53 -33.43
N GLY A 246 -49.62 -30.94 -34.33
CA GLY A 246 -48.79 -30.04 -35.14
C GLY A 246 -47.37 -29.80 -34.63
N ALA A 247 -46.95 -30.41 -33.51
CA ALA A 247 -45.57 -30.36 -33.01
C ALA A 247 -44.91 -31.75 -33.10
N SER A 248 -43.63 -31.81 -33.46
CA SER A 248 -42.82 -33.03 -33.33
C SER A 248 -42.37 -33.20 -31.86
N SER A 249 -42.79 -34.27 -31.19
CA SER A 249 -42.41 -34.59 -29.81
C SER A 249 -40.95 -35.05 -29.73
N ASN A 250 -40.02 -34.10 -29.59
CA ASN A 250 -38.58 -34.36 -29.63
C ASN A 250 -37.86 -33.99 -28.32
N TRP A 251 -38.54 -33.45 -27.31
CA TRP A 251 -37.89 -33.05 -26.05
C TRP A 251 -37.93 -34.16 -25.01
N GLY A 252 -36.84 -34.31 -24.28
CA GLY A 252 -36.70 -35.25 -23.16
C GLY A 252 -36.37 -36.68 -23.57
N ILE A 253 -35.94 -36.90 -24.82
CA ILE A 253 -35.43 -38.19 -25.30
C ILE A 253 -33.93 -38.26 -24.95
N LEU A 254 -33.62 -38.77 -23.78
CA LEU A 254 -32.24 -38.84 -23.24
C LEU A 254 -31.66 -40.24 -23.52
N ILE A 255 -30.84 -40.37 -24.57
CA ILE A 255 -30.33 -41.68 -25.03
C ILE A 255 -28.86 -41.65 -25.48
N SER A 256 -28.17 -40.51 -25.33
CA SER A 256 -26.75 -40.40 -25.62
C SER A 256 -25.92 -41.33 -24.74
N PRO A 257 -25.09 -42.24 -25.30
CA PRO A 257 -24.21 -43.10 -24.52
C PRO A 257 -23.17 -42.33 -23.70
N GLN A 258 -22.87 -41.09 -24.09
CA GLN A 258 -21.91 -40.21 -23.41
C GLN A 258 -22.58 -39.30 -22.37
N LEU A 259 -23.89 -39.41 -22.19
CA LEU A 259 -24.68 -38.58 -21.28
C LEU A 259 -24.62 -37.06 -21.59
N THR A 260 -24.58 -36.70 -22.88
CA THR A 260 -24.39 -35.32 -23.36
C THR A 260 -25.59 -34.76 -24.14
N ASP A 261 -26.79 -35.29 -23.96
CA ASP A 261 -27.98 -34.77 -24.66
C ASP A 261 -28.26 -33.31 -24.22
N ASP A 262 -28.48 -32.42 -25.19
CA ASP A 262 -28.74 -30.98 -24.94
C ASP A 262 -29.93 -30.75 -23.98
N ASP A 263 -30.95 -31.60 -24.05
CA ASP A 263 -32.11 -31.54 -23.17
C ASP A 263 -31.75 -31.78 -21.71
N PHE A 264 -30.75 -32.64 -21.46
CA PHE A 264 -30.24 -32.86 -20.11
C PHE A 264 -29.40 -31.67 -19.62
N VAL A 265 -28.62 -31.04 -20.51
CA VAL A 265 -27.91 -29.78 -20.20
C VAL A 265 -28.90 -28.70 -19.77
N ASP A 266 -30.04 -28.56 -20.46
CA ASP A 266 -31.08 -27.59 -20.12
C ASP A 266 -31.77 -27.90 -18.77
N ILE A 267 -31.96 -29.18 -18.43
CA ILE A 267 -32.46 -29.59 -17.11
C ILE A 267 -31.48 -29.18 -16.01
N VAL A 268 -30.20 -29.50 -16.15
CA VAL A 268 -29.16 -29.15 -15.17
C VAL A 268 -29.02 -27.62 -15.06
N TYR A 269 -29.04 -26.91 -16.19
CA TYR A 269 -29.01 -25.46 -16.26
C TYR A 269 -30.14 -24.82 -15.45
N GLU A 270 -31.38 -25.25 -15.66
CA GLU A 270 -32.50 -24.66 -14.96
C GLU A 270 -32.52 -25.05 -13.48
N GLN A 271 -32.24 -26.32 -13.17
CA GLN A 271 -32.25 -26.79 -11.79
C GLN A 271 -31.16 -26.11 -10.95
N CYS A 272 -29.94 -25.95 -11.49
CA CYS A 272 -28.87 -25.26 -10.76
C CYS A 272 -29.15 -23.77 -10.53
N ARG A 273 -29.91 -23.10 -11.42
CA ARG A 273 -30.33 -21.70 -11.20
C ARG A 273 -31.27 -21.56 -10.00
N ILE A 274 -32.12 -22.56 -9.78
CA ILE A 274 -33.11 -22.56 -8.70
C ILE A 274 -32.46 -23.00 -7.39
N THR A 275 -31.62 -24.03 -7.43
CA THR A 275 -31.01 -24.63 -6.24
C THR A 275 -29.80 -23.83 -5.71
N ALA A 276 -29.15 -22.99 -6.53
CA ALA A 276 -27.99 -22.21 -6.09
C ALA A 276 -28.31 -21.31 -4.88
N PRO A 277 -27.59 -21.44 -3.75
CA PRO A 277 -27.80 -20.60 -2.57
C PRO A 277 -27.34 -19.15 -2.74
N TYR A 278 -26.40 -18.87 -3.65
CA TYR A 278 -25.88 -17.52 -3.90
C TYR A 278 -26.17 -17.03 -5.31
N VAL A 279 -26.27 -15.70 -5.48
CA VAL A 279 -26.61 -15.05 -6.75
C VAL A 279 -25.57 -15.38 -7.82
N VAL A 280 -26.07 -15.95 -8.92
CA VAL A 280 -25.28 -16.30 -10.10
C VAL A 280 -25.92 -15.82 -11.37
N SER A 281 -25.08 -15.40 -12.32
CA SER A 281 -25.57 -14.98 -13.64
C SER A 281 -26.09 -16.17 -14.45
N ARG A 282 -26.90 -15.87 -15.48
CA ARG A 282 -27.34 -16.90 -16.44
C ARG A 282 -26.16 -17.55 -17.15
N ASN A 283 -25.11 -16.80 -17.48
CA ASN A 283 -23.91 -17.33 -18.12
C ASN A 283 -23.18 -18.31 -17.20
N GLN A 284 -22.92 -17.92 -15.95
CA GLN A 284 -22.30 -18.81 -14.96
C GLN A 284 -23.09 -20.09 -14.71
N SER A 285 -24.42 -20.05 -14.81
CA SER A 285 -25.25 -21.25 -14.70
C SER A 285 -25.16 -22.14 -15.93
N ARG A 286 -24.97 -21.57 -17.12
CA ARG A 286 -24.73 -22.32 -18.36
C ARG A 286 -23.33 -22.93 -18.36
N ASP A 287 -22.33 -22.17 -17.94
CA ASP A 287 -20.94 -22.64 -17.82
C ASP A 287 -20.85 -23.79 -16.82
N PHE A 288 -21.52 -23.67 -15.67
CA PHE A 288 -21.66 -24.76 -14.71
C PHE A 288 -22.35 -25.99 -15.32
N ALA A 289 -23.48 -25.83 -16.00
CA ALA A 289 -24.17 -26.97 -16.61
C ALA A 289 -23.26 -27.70 -17.61
N ASN A 290 -22.55 -26.97 -18.46
CA ASN A 290 -21.58 -27.55 -19.39
C ASN A 290 -20.43 -28.27 -18.67
N ALA A 291 -19.88 -27.67 -17.61
CA ALA A 291 -18.82 -28.28 -16.82
C ALA A 291 -19.28 -29.54 -16.07
N PHE A 292 -20.51 -29.53 -15.54
CA PHE A 292 -21.14 -30.68 -14.90
C PHE A 292 -21.31 -31.85 -15.88
N ILE A 293 -21.77 -31.56 -17.10
CA ILE A 293 -21.97 -32.57 -18.15
C ILE A 293 -20.63 -33.11 -18.66
N SER A 294 -19.62 -32.25 -18.77
CA SER A 294 -18.25 -32.68 -19.09
C SER A 294 -17.70 -33.61 -18.02
N ALA A 295 -17.86 -33.26 -16.73
CA ALA A 295 -17.45 -34.09 -15.60
C ALA A 295 -18.23 -35.42 -15.56
N LEU A 296 -19.53 -35.38 -15.85
CA LEU A 296 -20.38 -36.57 -15.93
C LEU A 296 -19.88 -37.53 -17.02
N ASN A 297 -19.64 -37.03 -18.22
CA ASN A 297 -19.09 -37.84 -19.32
C ASN A 297 -17.73 -38.44 -18.95
N HIS A 298 -16.84 -37.65 -18.34
CA HIS A 298 -15.54 -38.16 -17.88
C HIS A 298 -15.67 -39.24 -16.80
N SER A 299 -16.65 -39.11 -15.89
CA SER A 299 -16.86 -40.07 -14.82
C SER A 299 -17.29 -41.47 -15.28
N LEU A 300 -17.71 -41.61 -16.54
CA LEU A 300 -18.07 -42.91 -17.11
C LEU A 300 -16.86 -43.84 -17.28
N ASP A 301 -15.70 -43.26 -17.61
CA ASP A 301 -14.51 -44.02 -17.99
C ASP A 301 -13.24 -43.64 -17.19
N ASP A 302 -13.20 -42.48 -16.54
CA ASP A 302 -11.99 -41.94 -15.91
C ASP A 302 -12.29 -41.05 -14.69
N LEU A 303 -12.15 -41.63 -13.50
CA LEU A 303 -12.26 -40.92 -12.21
C LEU A 303 -10.89 -40.44 -11.68
N ASP A 304 -9.79 -40.97 -12.22
CA ASP A 304 -8.44 -40.77 -11.67
C ASP A 304 -7.77 -39.49 -12.21
N THR A 305 -8.15 -39.03 -13.41
CA THR A 305 -7.60 -37.80 -14.00
C THR A 305 -8.29 -36.55 -13.43
N HIS A 306 -7.91 -36.15 -12.22
CA HIS A 306 -8.55 -35.06 -11.47
C HIS A 306 -8.63 -33.71 -12.22
N SER A 307 -7.69 -33.41 -13.14
CA SER A 307 -7.73 -32.17 -13.94
C SER A 307 -8.97 -32.03 -14.82
N LYS A 308 -9.64 -33.15 -15.17
CA LYS A 308 -10.91 -33.14 -15.90
C LYS A 308 -12.09 -32.60 -15.08
N TYR A 309 -11.95 -32.53 -13.76
CA TYR A 309 -12.99 -32.09 -12.83
C TYR A 309 -12.77 -30.66 -12.32
N GLN A 310 -11.58 -30.08 -12.54
CA GLN A 310 -11.27 -28.69 -12.19
C GLN A 310 -12.25 -27.67 -12.79
N PRO A 311 -12.69 -27.77 -14.06
CA PRO A 311 -13.66 -26.84 -14.61
C PRO A 311 -15.00 -26.86 -13.86
N LEU A 312 -15.44 -28.02 -13.36
CA LEU A 312 -16.64 -28.10 -12.54
C LEU A 312 -16.40 -27.39 -11.20
N LEU A 313 -15.30 -27.71 -10.53
CA LEU A 313 -14.93 -27.13 -9.24
C LEU A 313 -14.91 -25.59 -9.28
N GLU A 314 -14.28 -25.01 -10.31
CA GLU A 314 -14.20 -23.56 -10.54
C GLU A 314 -15.57 -22.89 -10.64
N GLN A 315 -16.57 -23.57 -11.22
CA GLN A 315 -17.93 -23.04 -11.33
C GLN A 315 -18.74 -23.18 -10.04
N VAL A 316 -18.33 -24.03 -9.10
CA VAL A 316 -19.10 -24.34 -7.88
C VAL A 316 -18.80 -23.37 -6.74
N PHE A 317 -17.58 -22.83 -6.63
CA PHE A 317 -17.16 -22.00 -5.49
C PHE A 317 -18.15 -20.87 -5.18
N GLU A 318 -18.41 -19.98 -6.14
CA GLU A 318 -19.31 -18.84 -5.97
C GLU A 318 -20.81 -19.22 -5.98
N LYS A 319 -21.12 -20.47 -6.37
CA LYS A 319 -22.49 -20.99 -6.31
C LYS A 319 -22.85 -21.52 -4.94
N ALA A 320 -21.90 -22.15 -4.25
CA ALA A 320 -22.17 -22.99 -3.08
C ALA A 320 -21.54 -22.46 -1.78
N HIS A 321 -20.49 -21.65 -1.84
CA HIS A 321 -19.79 -21.16 -0.65
C HIS A 321 -20.04 -19.67 -0.39
N PRO A 322 -20.33 -19.23 0.86
CA PRO A 322 -20.63 -17.83 1.18
C PRO A 322 -19.50 -16.85 0.84
N ASN A 323 -18.27 -17.34 0.86
CA ASN A 323 -17.05 -16.60 0.49
C ASN A 323 -16.40 -17.21 -0.77
N GLY A 324 -17.20 -17.71 -1.72
CA GLY A 324 -16.71 -18.47 -2.87
C GLY A 324 -15.76 -17.69 -3.78
N ASP A 325 -15.83 -16.36 -3.79
CA ASP A 325 -14.88 -15.47 -4.45
C ASP A 325 -13.49 -15.50 -3.79
N ILE A 326 -13.43 -15.46 -2.46
CA ILE A 326 -12.19 -15.62 -1.69
C ILE A 326 -11.60 -17.01 -1.92
N VAL A 327 -12.42 -18.07 -1.81
CA VAL A 327 -11.97 -19.46 -2.04
C VAL A 327 -11.39 -19.60 -3.46
N ARG A 328 -12.04 -19.02 -4.48
CA ARG A 328 -11.60 -19.07 -5.88
C ARG A 328 -10.25 -18.37 -6.08
N ILE A 329 -10.01 -17.24 -5.41
CA ILE A 329 -8.72 -16.53 -5.45
C ILE A 329 -7.62 -17.37 -4.82
N ILE A 330 -7.87 -17.98 -3.66
CA ILE A 330 -6.91 -18.87 -3.00
C ILE A 330 -6.63 -20.10 -3.86
N TYR A 331 -7.67 -20.70 -4.45
CA TYR A 331 -7.55 -21.83 -5.39
C TYR A 331 -6.68 -21.48 -6.60
N SER A 332 -6.70 -20.21 -7.03
CA SER A 332 -5.95 -19.71 -8.18
C SER A 332 -4.55 -19.21 -7.81
N ALA A 333 -4.02 -19.60 -6.64
CA ALA A 333 -2.69 -19.21 -6.18
C ALA A 333 -1.61 -19.63 -7.19
N ASP A 334 -0.85 -18.65 -7.67
CA ASP A 334 0.23 -18.84 -8.64
C ASP A 334 1.59 -18.69 -7.95
N THR A 335 2.34 -19.78 -7.90
CA THR A 335 3.69 -19.80 -7.29
C THR A 335 4.74 -19.08 -8.14
N SER A 336 4.42 -18.71 -9.38
CA SER A 336 5.30 -17.91 -10.25
C SER A 336 5.12 -16.39 -10.07
N ALA A 337 4.04 -15.96 -9.42
CA ALA A 337 3.76 -14.56 -9.13
C ALA A 337 4.32 -14.15 -7.74
N PRO A 338 4.65 -12.86 -7.53
CA PRO A 338 5.02 -12.38 -6.20
C PRO A 338 3.88 -12.62 -5.19
N PRO A 339 4.16 -13.20 -4.00
CA PRO A 339 3.11 -13.49 -3.01
C PRO A 339 2.28 -12.26 -2.61
N ALA A 340 2.90 -11.08 -2.63
CA ALA A 340 2.26 -9.81 -2.32
C ALA A 340 1.02 -9.54 -3.19
N GLU A 341 0.96 -10.06 -4.43
CA GLU A 341 -0.20 -9.89 -5.32
C GLU A 341 -1.42 -10.66 -4.80
N LEU A 342 -1.27 -11.94 -4.44
CA LEU A 342 -2.35 -12.75 -3.86
C LEU A 342 -2.85 -12.13 -2.55
N LEU A 343 -1.94 -11.75 -1.66
CA LEU A 343 -2.29 -11.13 -0.39
C LEU A 343 -3.01 -9.79 -0.59
N ALA A 344 -2.60 -9.00 -1.60
CA ALA A 344 -3.28 -7.76 -1.93
C ALA A 344 -4.70 -7.97 -2.45
N GLU A 345 -4.99 -9.06 -3.17
CA GLU A 345 -6.35 -9.43 -3.56
C GLU A 345 -7.20 -9.85 -2.35
N LEU A 346 -6.62 -10.57 -1.39
CA LEU A 346 -7.32 -10.93 -0.16
C LEU A 346 -7.60 -9.71 0.72
N ARG A 347 -6.64 -8.79 0.91
CA ARG A 347 -6.85 -7.51 1.62
C ARG A 347 -7.87 -6.59 0.93
N TYR A 348 -8.18 -6.85 -0.33
CA TYR A 348 -9.23 -6.13 -1.04
C TYR A 348 -10.63 -6.65 -0.67
N LEU A 349 -10.75 -7.94 -0.33
CA LEU A 349 -12.02 -8.60 -0.01
C LEU A 349 -12.30 -8.67 1.50
N GLY A 350 -11.31 -8.49 2.36
CA GLY A 350 -11.45 -8.60 3.82
C GLY A 350 -10.38 -7.84 4.59
N CYS A 351 -10.52 -7.89 5.91
CA CYS A 351 -9.58 -7.32 6.89
C CYS A 351 -8.98 -8.44 7.75
N GLY A 352 -7.92 -8.15 8.51
CA GLY A 352 -7.19 -9.13 9.31
C GLY A 352 -6.03 -9.80 8.57
N ASN A 353 -5.56 -10.92 9.11
CA ASN A 353 -4.34 -11.60 8.71
C ASN A 353 -4.53 -12.52 7.49
N THR A 354 -4.04 -12.08 6.33
CA THR A 354 -4.18 -12.85 5.08
C THR A 354 -3.29 -14.09 5.02
N LEU A 355 -2.13 -14.08 5.68
CA LEU A 355 -1.26 -15.27 5.77
C LEU A 355 -1.88 -16.35 6.65
N ASN A 356 -2.47 -15.96 7.77
CA ASN A 356 -3.16 -16.87 8.67
C ASN A 356 -4.38 -17.52 7.99
N LEU A 357 -5.13 -16.76 7.18
CA LEU A 357 -6.20 -17.30 6.34
C LEU A 357 -5.68 -18.40 5.41
N LEU A 358 -4.59 -18.13 4.69
CA LEU A 358 -4.01 -19.08 3.75
C LEU A 358 -3.51 -20.35 4.45
N GLN A 359 -2.83 -20.20 5.59
CA GLN A 359 -2.26 -21.31 6.37
C GLN A 359 -3.34 -22.21 6.97
N ASN A 360 -4.45 -21.64 7.44
CA ASN A 360 -5.49 -22.35 8.18
C ASN A 360 -6.76 -22.55 7.35
N MET A 361 -6.64 -22.55 6.02
CA MET A 361 -7.77 -22.78 5.14
C MET A 361 -8.33 -24.21 5.35
N ASP A 362 -9.57 -24.30 5.81
CA ASP A 362 -10.25 -25.59 6.03
C ASP A 362 -10.81 -26.14 4.71
N TRP A 363 -9.93 -26.78 3.93
CA TRP A 363 -10.29 -27.39 2.65
C TRP A 363 -11.29 -28.54 2.79
N GLU A 364 -11.34 -29.21 3.94
CA GLU A 364 -12.33 -30.26 4.21
C GLU A 364 -13.73 -29.65 4.33
N GLN A 365 -13.87 -28.56 5.08
CA GLN A 365 -15.13 -27.83 5.18
C GLN A 365 -15.56 -27.23 3.83
N VAL A 366 -14.63 -26.67 3.05
CA VAL A 366 -14.91 -26.21 1.69
C VAL A 366 -15.43 -27.36 0.85
N ASN A 367 -14.73 -28.49 0.80
CA ASN A 367 -15.13 -29.67 0.04
C ASN A 367 -16.54 -30.14 0.42
N ASN A 368 -16.79 -30.32 1.72
CA ASN A 368 -18.10 -30.71 2.25
C ASN A 368 -19.22 -29.75 1.82
N THR A 369 -18.96 -28.44 1.81
CA THR A 369 -19.92 -27.43 1.39
C THR A 369 -20.24 -27.55 -0.10
N LEU A 370 -19.21 -27.66 -0.95
CA LEU A 370 -19.38 -27.76 -2.41
C LEU A 370 -20.09 -29.08 -2.78
N CYS A 371 -19.68 -30.20 -2.19
CA CYS A 371 -20.29 -31.51 -2.44
C CYS A 371 -21.73 -31.59 -1.91
N SER A 372 -22.04 -30.96 -0.77
CA SER A 372 -23.41 -30.88 -0.26
C SER A 372 -24.35 -30.19 -1.26
N TYR A 373 -23.91 -29.08 -1.85
CA TYR A 373 -24.66 -28.40 -2.91
C TYR A 373 -24.85 -29.29 -4.14
N ILE A 374 -23.80 -29.96 -4.61
CA ILE A 374 -23.90 -30.85 -5.79
C ILE A 374 -24.83 -32.03 -5.50
N ASN A 375 -24.76 -32.61 -4.30
CA ASN A 375 -25.66 -33.70 -3.89
C ASN A 375 -27.13 -33.26 -3.87
N GLN A 376 -27.42 -32.05 -3.39
CA GLN A 376 -28.77 -31.50 -3.44
C GLN A 376 -29.23 -31.31 -4.89
N LEU A 377 -28.37 -30.74 -5.74
CA LEU A 377 -28.66 -30.59 -7.17
C LEU A 377 -28.93 -31.93 -7.85
N VAL A 378 -28.08 -32.94 -7.61
CA VAL A 378 -28.24 -34.30 -8.16
C VAL A 378 -29.55 -34.92 -7.68
N SER A 379 -29.90 -34.76 -6.40
CA SER A 379 -31.18 -35.22 -5.86
C SER A 379 -32.36 -34.54 -6.57
N ASP A 380 -32.32 -33.22 -6.75
CA ASP A 380 -33.39 -32.47 -7.42
C ASP A 380 -33.53 -32.88 -8.90
N VAL A 381 -32.40 -33.07 -9.61
CA VAL A 381 -32.38 -33.54 -11.00
C VAL A 381 -32.89 -34.98 -11.11
N ASP A 382 -32.53 -35.88 -10.18
CA ASP A 382 -33.02 -37.27 -10.17
C ASP A 382 -34.55 -37.32 -10.06
N VAL A 383 -35.17 -36.42 -9.29
CA VAL A 383 -36.63 -36.28 -9.22
C VAL A 383 -37.26 -35.88 -10.56
N ARG A 384 -36.55 -35.07 -11.38
CA ARG A 384 -37.02 -34.72 -12.73
C ARG A 384 -36.87 -35.90 -13.68
N LEU A 385 -35.73 -36.58 -13.64
CA LEU A 385 -35.46 -37.76 -14.45
C LEU A 385 -36.42 -38.91 -14.11
N GLU A 386 -36.71 -39.16 -12.83
CA GLU A 386 -37.66 -40.17 -12.38
C GLU A 386 -39.07 -39.91 -12.91
N TYR A 387 -39.52 -38.66 -12.89
CA TYR A 387 -40.78 -38.28 -13.51
C TYR A 387 -40.78 -38.58 -15.02
N MET A 388 -39.73 -38.17 -15.74
CA MET A 388 -39.60 -38.47 -17.17
C MET A 388 -39.58 -39.97 -17.44
N GLN A 389 -38.88 -40.74 -16.62
CA GLN A 389 -38.79 -42.20 -16.71
C GLN A 389 -40.17 -42.84 -16.55
N SER A 390 -40.96 -42.40 -15.56
CA SER A 390 -42.34 -42.87 -15.37
C SER A 390 -43.22 -42.63 -16.60
N GLN A 391 -43.01 -41.51 -17.32
CA GLN A 391 -43.74 -41.21 -18.55
C GLN A 391 -43.34 -42.10 -19.72
N ALA A 392 -42.07 -42.50 -19.80
CA ALA A 392 -41.56 -43.45 -20.79
C ALA A 392 -42.13 -44.86 -20.54
N GLN A 393 -42.10 -45.31 -19.28
CA GLN A 393 -42.62 -46.62 -18.87
C GLN A 393 -44.13 -46.73 -19.14
N ALA A 394 -44.91 -45.70 -18.80
CA ALA A 394 -46.35 -45.66 -19.07
C ALA A 394 -46.71 -45.78 -20.56
N ARG A 395 -45.78 -45.47 -21.46
CA ARG A 395 -45.95 -45.52 -22.92
C ARG A 395 -45.21 -46.68 -23.59
N GLY A 396 -44.53 -47.53 -22.81
CA GLY A 396 -43.76 -48.65 -23.34
C GLY A 396 -42.51 -48.24 -24.14
N LEU A 397 -41.96 -47.05 -23.88
CA LEU A 397 -40.77 -46.52 -24.57
C LEU A 397 -39.48 -47.03 -23.91
N THR A 398 -39.18 -48.31 -24.11
CA THR A 398 -38.06 -49.01 -23.41
C THR A 398 -36.68 -48.41 -23.67
N VAL A 399 -36.42 -47.91 -24.89
CA VAL A 399 -35.13 -47.27 -25.23
C VAL A 399 -34.95 -45.96 -24.44
N VAL A 400 -36.03 -45.19 -24.29
CA VAL A 400 -36.02 -43.92 -23.55
C VAL A 400 -35.92 -44.17 -22.04
N ASP A 401 -36.65 -45.16 -21.53
CA ASP A 401 -36.56 -45.60 -20.13
C ASP A 401 -35.12 -46.00 -19.75
N ASN A 402 -34.49 -46.87 -20.53
CA ASN A 402 -33.10 -47.29 -20.31
C ASN A 402 -32.10 -46.13 -20.44
N GLY A 403 -32.33 -45.22 -21.40
CA GLY A 403 -31.50 -44.03 -21.56
C GLY A 403 -31.58 -43.12 -20.34
N ILE A 404 -32.78 -42.78 -19.87
CA ILE A 404 -32.98 -41.99 -18.65
C ILE A 404 -32.36 -42.68 -17.43
N GLN A 405 -32.49 -44.00 -17.30
CA GLN A 405 -31.83 -44.75 -16.23
C GLN A 405 -30.31 -44.56 -16.24
N ALA A 406 -29.67 -44.59 -17.42
CA ALA A 406 -28.24 -44.34 -17.54
C ALA A 406 -27.83 -42.94 -17.05
N TYR A 407 -28.65 -41.91 -17.32
CA TYR A 407 -28.44 -40.57 -16.76
C TYR A 407 -28.56 -40.55 -15.23
N ARG A 408 -29.59 -41.20 -14.67
CA ARG A 408 -29.79 -41.30 -13.21
C ARG A 408 -28.62 -42.00 -12.52
N ASP A 409 -28.11 -43.08 -13.11
CA ASP A 409 -26.97 -43.82 -12.58
C ASP A 409 -25.66 -43.03 -12.73
N GLY A 410 -25.49 -42.34 -13.85
CA GLY A 410 -24.33 -41.49 -14.12
C GLY A 410 -24.21 -40.34 -13.11
N ILE A 411 -25.28 -39.56 -12.87
CA ILE A 411 -25.21 -38.44 -11.92
C ILE A 411 -24.91 -38.89 -10.48
N LYS A 412 -25.39 -40.07 -10.08
CA LYS A 412 -25.09 -40.68 -8.77
C LYS A 412 -23.64 -41.15 -8.70
N THR A 413 -23.14 -41.75 -9.78
CA THR A 413 -21.74 -42.17 -9.88
C THR A 413 -20.80 -40.97 -9.76
N LEU A 414 -21.07 -39.90 -10.51
CA LEU A 414 -20.34 -38.64 -10.42
C LEU A 414 -20.40 -38.08 -8.99
N SER A 415 -21.60 -37.86 -8.43
CA SER A 415 -21.75 -37.22 -7.11
C SER A 415 -21.05 -37.98 -5.99
N ASN A 416 -21.03 -39.31 -6.06
CA ASN A 416 -20.33 -40.16 -5.10
C ASN A 416 -18.80 -40.07 -5.20
N ALA A 417 -18.25 -39.83 -6.39
CA ALA A 417 -16.82 -39.72 -6.62
C ALA A 417 -16.25 -38.32 -6.33
N LEU A 418 -17.08 -37.27 -6.45
CA LEU A 418 -16.63 -35.88 -6.31
C LEU A 418 -15.94 -35.54 -4.98
N PRO A 419 -16.38 -36.02 -3.79
CA PRO A 419 -15.69 -35.71 -2.54
C PRO A 419 -14.21 -36.12 -2.55
N ASP A 420 -13.89 -37.31 -3.05
CA ASP A 420 -12.52 -37.83 -3.11
C ASP A 420 -11.71 -37.07 -4.17
N ILE A 421 -12.30 -36.82 -5.34
CA ILE A 421 -11.66 -36.07 -6.44
C ILE A 421 -11.35 -34.63 -5.98
N PHE A 422 -12.31 -33.93 -5.39
CA PHE A 422 -12.13 -32.57 -4.89
C PHE A 422 -11.13 -32.53 -3.74
N SER A 423 -11.14 -33.50 -2.83
CA SER A 423 -10.14 -33.60 -1.77
C SER A 423 -8.73 -33.69 -2.35
N ALA A 424 -8.51 -34.57 -3.34
CA ALA A 424 -7.21 -34.73 -3.95
C ALA A 424 -6.75 -33.49 -4.74
N ILE A 425 -7.68 -32.72 -5.34
CA ILE A 425 -7.38 -31.42 -5.94
C ILE A 425 -6.97 -30.42 -4.85
N PHE A 426 -7.73 -30.34 -3.75
CA PHE A 426 -7.44 -29.42 -2.66
C PHE A 426 -6.13 -29.74 -1.93
N ASP A 427 -5.72 -31.00 -1.85
CA ASP A 427 -4.40 -31.37 -1.32
C ASP A 427 -3.27 -30.74 -2.14
N GLN A 428 -3.40 -30.69 -3.47
CA GLN A 428 -2.44 -30.03 -4.35
C GLN A 428 -2.44 -28.51 -4.15
N VAL A 429 -3.63 -27.92 -4.08
CA VAL A 429 -3.81 -26.47 -3.82
C VAL A 429 -3.23 -26.09 -2.46
N SER A 430 -3.46 -26.89 -1.42
CA SER A 430 -2.91 -26.66 -0.09
C SER A 430 -1.38 -26.62 -0.11
N GLN A 431 -0.72 -27.51 -0.86
CA GLN A 431 0.75 -27.49 -1.01
C GLN A 431 1.24 -26.24 -1.74
N GLN A 432 0.52 -25.81 -2.78
CA GLN A 432 0.82 -24.57 -3.51
C GLN A 432 0.66 -23.34 -2.61
N VAL A 433 -0.43 -23.26 -1.87
CA VAL A 433 -0.72 -22.17 -0.93
C VAL A 433 0.34 -22.12 0.17
N SER A 434 0.75 -23.26 0.75
CA SER A 434 1.85 -23.31 1.72
C SER A 434 3.15 -22.76 1.14
N SER A 435 3.46 -23.08 -0.12
CA SER A 435 4.64 -22.54 -0.80
C SER A 435 4.56 -21.01 -0.95
N VAL A 436 3.38 -20.47 -1.26
CA VAL A 436 3.15 -19.00 -1.35
C VAL A 436 3.30 -18.33 0.01
N VAL A 437 2.80 -18.97 1.07
CA VAL A 437 2.95 -18.49 2.45
C VAL A 437 4.43 -18.43 2.85
N ASP A 438 5.20 -19.48 2.57
CA ASP A 438 6.64 -19.52 2.88
C ASP A 438 7.40 -18.42 2.12
N MET A 439 7.05 -18.17 0.86
CA MET A 439 7.62 -17.07 0.07
C MET A 439 7.23 -15.66 0.58
N ALA A 440 6.14 -15.55 1.33
CA ALA A 440 5.61 -14.29 1.86
C ALA A 440 6.12 -13.97 3.28
N GLU A 441 6.90 -14.85 3.90
CA GLU A 441 7.42 -14.62 5.24
C GLU A 441 8.28 -13.34 5.28
N GLY A 442 7.90 -12.40 6.16
CA GLY A 442 8.57 -11.09 6.25
C GLY A 442 8.24 -10.12 5.12
N ALA A 443 7.23 -10.41 4.29
CA ALA A 443 6.80 -9.52 3.22
C ALA A 443 6.28 -8.18 3.77
N ILE A 444 6.67 -7.09 3.09
CA ILE A 444 6.25 -5.72 3.40
C ILE A 444 4.87 -5.49 2.78
N ILE A 445 3.93 -4.98 3.58
CA ILE A 445 2.51 -4.89 3.17
C ILE A 445 2.12 -3.51 2.64
N ASN A 446 2.73 -2.45 3.14
CA ASN A 446 2.47 -1.10 2.63
C ASN A 446 3.10 -0.92 1.24
N ARG A 447 2.44 -0.15 0.36
CA ARG A 447 3.03 0.18 -0.96
C ARG A 447 4.32 0.96 -0.72
N SER A 448 5.45 0.37 -1.07
CA SER A 448 6.74 1.05 -1.08
C SER A 448 6.78 2.06 -2.24
N SER A 449 6.21 3.24 -2.04
CA SER A 449 6.80 4.42 -2.67
C SER A 449 8.09 4.69 -1.90
N ALA A 450 9.21 4.38 -2.53
CA ALA A 450 10.58 4.38 -2.01
C ALA A 450 11.13 5.75 -1.52
N SER A 451 10.31 6.61 -0.95
CA SER A 451 10.74 7.84 -0.29
C SER A 451 10.58 7.68 1.20
N GLY A 452 11.68 7.58 1.94
CA GLY A 452 11.65 7.70 3.38
C GLY A 452 11.06 9.06 3.78
N PHE A 453 10.46 9.12 4.96
CA PHE A 453 9.93 10.34 5.54
C PHE A 453 10.74 10.72 6.77
N ALA A 454 10.76 12.00 7.12
CA ALA A 454 11.57 12.48 8.23
C ALA A 454 10.83 12.28 9.57
N THR A 455 11.55 11.86 10.60
CA THR A 455 11.00 11.65 11.97
C THR A 455 10.44 12.92 12.60
N ASN A 456 10.80 14.10 12.09
CA ASN A 456 10.28 15.40 12.53
C ASN A 456 8.99 15.84 11.82
N SER A 457 8.37 14.99 10.99
CA SER A 457 7.10 15.31 10.30
C SER A 457 5.90 15.40 11.25
N GLY A 458 5.99 14.82 12.46
CA GLY A 458 4.92 14.77 13.46
C GLY A 458 3.88 13.69 13.17
N GLU A 459 3.40 13.58 11.94
CA GLU A 459 2.42 12.57 11.52
C GLU A 459 2.83 11.90 10.20
N PHE A 460 2.51 10.62 10.03
CA PHE A 460 2.65 9.87 8.80
C PHE A 460 1.46 8.92 8.58
N SER A 461 0.82 9.01 7.41
CA SER A 461 -0.32 8.17 7.04
C SER A 461 0.04 7.25 5.86
N THR A 462 -0.32 5.97 5.96
CA THR A 462 -0.11 4.97 4.92
C THR A 462 -1.36 4.14 4.67
N VAL A 463 -1.42 3.52 3.50
CA VAL A 463 -2.48 2.61 3.09
C VAL A 463 -1.84 1.28 2.69
N VAL A 464 -2.37 0.18 3.21
CA VAL A 464 -1.87 -1.16 2.87
C VAL A 464 -2.10 -1.48 1.40
N TYR A 465 -1.20 -2.26 0.81
CA TYR A 465 -1.37 -2.69 -0.56
C TYR A 465 -2.54 -3.67 -0.67
N ALA A 466 -3.61 -3.20 -1.31
CA ALA A 466 -4.67 -4.05 -1.83
C ALA A 466 -4.83 -3.80 -3.33
N LYS A 467 -5.32 -4.83 -4.03
CA LYS A 467 -5.49 -4.82 -5.48
C LYS A 467 -6.83 -5.45 -5.84
N SER A 468 -7.59 -4.76 -6.67
CA SER A 468 -8.78 -5.35 -7.28
C SER A 468 -8.37 -6.34 -8.36
N HIS A 469 -9.01 -7.50 -8.40
CA HIS A 469 -8.94 -8.40 -9.54
C HIS A 469 -9.78 -7.80 -10.71
N ASN A 470 -9.17 -7.45 -11.85
CA ASN A 470 -9.87 -6.96 -13.08
C ASN A 470 -10.27 -8.17 -13.97
N ALA A 471 -11.37 -8.24 -14.76
CA ALA A 471 -12.02 -7.18 -15.55
C ALA A 471 -13.54 -7.37 -15.88
N ASN A 472 -14.27 -8.38 -15.37
CA ASN A 472 -15.65 -8.71 -15.84
C ASN A 472 -16.76 -8.73 -14.77
N ARG A 473 -16.52 -8.22 -13.56
CA ARG A 473 -17.58 -7.99 -12.57
C ARG A 473 -17.48 -6.57 -12.00
N PRO A 474 -18.59 -5.84 -11.83
CA PRO A 474 -18.55 -4.53 -11.19
C PRO A 474 -17.99 -4.66 -9.76
N PRO A 475 -17.21 -3.68 -9.28
CA PRO A 475 -16.64 -3.69 -7.94
C PRO A 475 -17.76 -3.78 -6.89
N PHE A 476 -17.63 -4.73 -5.96
CA PHE A 476 -18.61 -4.96 -4.89
C PHE A 476 -18.58 -3.90 -3.78
N VAL A 477 -17.58 -3.02 -3.79
CA VAL A 477 -17.40 -1.95 -2.81
C VAL A 477 -17.45 -0.60 -3.55
N ILE A 478 -18.40 0.25 -3.14
CA ILE A 478 -18.43 1.65 -3.58
C ILE A 478 -17.32 2.36 -2.82
N PHE A 479 -16.23 2.67 -3.52
CA PHE A 479 -15.17 3.52 -2.99
C PHE A 479 -15.75 4.91 -2.68
N LYS A 480 -15.76 5.27 -1.40
CA LYS A 480 -15.73 6.68 -1.04
C LYS A 480 -14.30 7.12 -1.21
N ASP A 481 -14.04 7.85 -2.28
CA ASP A 481 -12.80 8.58 -2.47
C ASP A 481 -12.69 9.61 -1.33
N VAL A 482 -11.90 9.30 -0.31
CA VAL A 482 -11.67 10.20 0.84
C VAL A 482 -10.49 11.15 0.58
N PHE A 483 -9.89 11.11 -0.62
CA PHE A 483 -8.81 12.00 -1.03
C PHE A 483 -9.26 13.16 -1.92
N SER A 484 -10.56 13.27 -2.22
CA SER A 484 -11.14 14.44 -2.89
C SER A 484 -11.82 15.38 -1.88
N HIS A 485 -11.03 16.02 -1.02
CA HIS A 485 -11.37 17.32 -0.43
C HIS A 485 -10.15 18.22 -0.26
#